data_AF-A0A558ZLH0-F1
#
_entry.id   AF-A0A558ZLH0-F1
#
_cell.length_a   1.000
_cell.length_b   1.000
_cell.length_c   1.000
_cell.angle_alpha   90.00
_cell.angle_beta   90.00
_cell.angle_gamma   90.00
#
_symmetry.space_group_name_H-M   'P 1'
#
loop_
_entity.id
_entity.type
_entity.pdbx_description
1 polymer ?
#
loop_
_entity_poly.entity_id
_entity_poly.type
_entity_poly.pdbx_seq_one_letter_code
_entity_poly.pdbx_strand_id
1 'polypeptide(L)'
;MVISKTKKYKGVYKDSKGKIYFQIELGVDPITGKRIQKKGRKNQQGLPFNSFKEAYEEILRLKHEFVNSTINNSFLTFREFMEEIYLKYYQQKVQFVTYQTALPHHQLFIKQFGSKKLSDISTIDCERFRLAIIDKYSSNYAKNMWSRFKACLGYAERLGYIDRVPFKGLDNPRGKHPDTKFWTFDEFKKVINSFDISEYEGLHNYMTIWLYFMTGLRVSEGIALKWEDIDFERKWIHVHSTIEKDKNGVWYAKQQTKT
;
A
#
# COMPACT_ATOMS: atom_id res chain seq x y z
N MET A 1 -0.29 -50.90 -14.71
CA MET A 1 0.83 -50.43 -13.87
C MET A 1 0.36 -50.42 -12.42
N VAL A 2 0.79 -51.37 -11.59
CA VAL A 2 0.29 -51.48 -10.20
C VAL A 2 1.06 -50.49 -9.33
N ILE A 3 0.42 -49.36 -9.00
CA ILE A 3 0.95 -48.38 -8.04
C ILE A 3 0.40 -48.76 -6.67
N SER A 4 1.24 -49.37 -5.84
CA SER A 4 0.89 -49.66 -4.44
C SER A 4 0.99 -48.37 -3.62
N LYS A 5 -0.14 -47.88 -3.11
CA LYS A 5 -0.25 -46.68 -2.27
C LYS A 5 -0.36 -47.11 -0.81
N THR A 6 0.62 -46.78 0.02
CA THR A 6 0.58 -47.06 1.45
C THR A 6 -0.30 -46.04 2.18
N LYS A 7 -1.38 -46.49 2.86
CA LYS A 7 -2.25 -45.61 3.69
C LYS A 7 -1.48 -44.89 4.81
N LYS A 8 -0.40 -45.49 5.32
CA LYS A 8 0.43 -44.96 6.43
C LYS A 8 1.41 -43.85 6.02
N TYR A 9 1.98 -43.93 4.81
CA TYR A 9 3.02 -42.99 4.33
C TYR A 9 2.51 -42.25 3.09
N LYS A 10 1.80 -41.13 3.32
CA LYS A 10 1.18 -40.34 2.26
C LYS A 10 2.25 -39.71 1.36
N GLY A 11 2.11 -39.88 0.04
CA GLY A 11 3.05 -39.35 -0.95
C GLY A 11 4.22 -40.28 -1.26
N VAL A 12 4.28 -41.47 -0.66
CA VAL A 12 5.25 -42.53 -0.99
C VAL A 12 4.56 -43.64 -1.77
N TYR A 13 5.26 -44.18 -2.76
CA TYR A 13 4.75 -45.15 -3.73
C TYR A 13 5.82 -46.20 -4.05
N LYS A 14 5.39 -47.35 -4.57
CA LYS A 14 6.25 -48.40 -5.11
C LYS A 14 5.88 -48.68 -6.56
N ASP A 15 6.87 -48.72 -7.44
CA ASP A 15 6.64 -49.00 -8.87
C ASP A 15 6.55 -50.50 -9.19
N SER A 16 6.28 -50.83 -10.45
CA SER A 16 6.14 -52.21 -10.93
C SER A 16 7.41 -53.05 -10.83
N LYS A 17 8.60 -52.41 -10.70
CA LYS A 17 9.89 -53.08 -10.49
C LYS A 17 10.27 -53.16 -9.01
N GLY A 18 9.33 -52.81 -8.12
CA GLY A 18 9.52 -52.85 -6.68
C GLY A 18 10.36 -51.71 -6.11
N LYS A 19 10.70 -50.67 -6.88
CA LYS A 19 11.48 -49.53 -6.39
C LYS A 19 10.57 -48.48 -5.73
N ILE A 20 11.00 -48.00 -4.57
CA ILE A 20 10.28 -46.98 -3.78
C ILE A 20 10.59 -45.59 -4.35
N TYR A 21 9.58 -44.72 -4.40
CA TYR A 21 9.71 -43.33 -4.78
C TYR A 21 8.71 -42.46 -4.01
N PHE A 22 9.02 -41.17 -3.86
CA PHE A 22 8.08 -40.19 -3.36
C PHE A 22 7.61 -39.25 -4.48
N GLN A 23 6.40 -38.71 -4.32
CA GLN A 23 5.90 -37.59 -5.10
C GLN A 23 5.07 -36.68 -4.20
N ILE A 24 5.48 -35.42 -4.11
CA ILE A 24 4.86 -34.42 -3.24
C ILE A 24 4.63 -33.10 -3.98
N GLU A 25 3.62 -32.39 -3.52
CA GLU A 25 3.34 -31.00 -3.87
C GLU A 25 3.86 -30.13 -2.73
N LEU A 26 4.76 -29.20 -3.05
CA LEU A 26 5.43 -28.32 -2.09
C LEU A 26 4.70 -26.97 -1.95
N GLY A 27 3.93 -26.56 -2.97
CA GLY A 27 3.16 -25.31 -2.97
C GLY A 27 2.85 -24.84 -4.39
N VAL A 28 2.51 -23.56 -4.52
CA VAL A 28 2.30 -22.88 -5.80
C VAL A 28 3.36 -21.81 -5.95
N ASP A 29 3.99 -21.73 -7.12
CA ASP A 29 4.95 -20.68 -7.45
C ASP A 29 4.21 -19.32 -7.51
N PRO A 30 4.59 -18.32 -6.70
CA PRO A 30 3.91 -17.03 -6.63
C PRO A 30 4.08 -16.18 -7.90
N ILE A 31 5.09 -16.44 -8.73
CA ILE A 31 5.37 -15.69 -9.97
C ILE A 31 4.64 -16.34 -11.14
N THR A 32 4.69 -17.67 -11.25
CA THR A 32 4.16 -18.39 -12.41
C THR A 32 2.76 -19.00 -12.20
N GLY A 33 2.28 -19.07 -10.96
CA GLY A 33 1.01 -19.69 -10.59
C GLY A 33 0.96 -21.21 -10.76
N LYS A 34 2.09 -21.84 -11.14
CA LYS A 34 2.18 -23.28 -11.38
C LYS A 34 2.44 -24.05 -10.08
N ARG A 35 1.90 -25.26 -9.98
CA ARG A 35 2.14 -26.16 -8.84
C ARG A 35 3.59 -26.62 -8.82
N ILE A 36 4.26 -26.47 -7.69
CA ILE A 36 5.63 -26.95 -7.46
C ILE A 36 5.53 -28.39 -6.99
N GLN A 37 5.91 -29.32 -7.86
CA GLN A 37 5.91 -30.75 -7.57
C GLN A 37 7.34 -31.29 -7.56
N LYS A 38 7.65 -32.14 -6.58
CA LYS A 38 8.94 -32.84 -6.49
C LYS A 38 8.71 -34.33 -6.45
N LYS A 39 9.45 -35.06 -7.30
CA LYS A 39 9.46 -36.52 -7.37
C LYS A 39 10.89 -37.00 -7.19
N GLY A 40 11.11 -38.00 -6.34
CA GLY A 40 12.44 -38.51 -6.04
C GLY A 40 12.44 -39.99 -5.73
N ARG A 41 13.60 -40.62 -5.95
CA ARG A 41 13.84 -42.07 -5.78
C ARG A 41 15.01 -42.38 -4.86
N LYS A 42 15.68 -41.34 -4.36
CA LYS A 42 16.93 -41.42 -3.62
C LYS A 42 16.84 -40.59 -2.35
N ASN A 43 17.51 -41.04 -1.30
CA ASN A 43 17.69 -40.31 -0.07
C ASN A 43 18.75 -39.19 -0.23
N GLN A 44 19.02 -38.46 0.85
CA GLN A 44 20.00 -37.38 0.89
C GLN A 44 21.41 -37.79 0.44
N GLN A 45 21.80 -39.06 0.65
CA GLN A 45 23.10 -39.60 0.27
C GLN A 45 23.13 -40.08 -1.20
N GLY A 46 22.05 -39.89 -1.95
CA GLY A 46 21.95 -40.33 -3.35
C GLY A 46 21.70 -41.82 -3.53
N LEU A 47 21.41 -42.55 -2.45
CA LEU A 47 21.11 -43.98 -2.44
C LEU A 47 19.61 -44.23 -2.59
N PRO A 48 19.17 -45.32 -3.25
CA PRO A 48 17.76 -45.70 -3.31
C PRO A 48 17.15 -45.93 -1.92
N PHE A 49 15.86 -45.61 -1.77
CA PHE A 49 15.16 -45.84 -0.51
C PHE A 49 15.03 -47.33 -0.19
N ASN A 50 15.41 -47.70 1.03
CA ASN A 50 15.32 -49.05 1.57
C ASN A 50 13.96 -49.31 2.23
N SER A 51 13.22 -48.26 2.62
CA SER A 51 11.90 -48.39 3.24
C SER A 51 10.94 -47.25 2.86
N PHE A 52 9.64 -47.49 3.03
CA PHE A 52 8.62 -46.44 2.90
C PHE A 52 8.78 -45.33 3.96
N LYS A 53 9.29 -45.67 5.15
CA LYS A 53 9.54 -44.73 6.24
C LYS A 53 10.66 -43.75 5.86
N GLU A 54 11.76 -44.26 5.32
CA GLU A 54 12.90 -43.45 4.87
C GLU A 54 12.49 -42.45 3.77
N ALA A 55 11.70 -42.90 2.80
CA ALA A 55 11.15 -42.02 1.76
C ALA A 55 10.20 -40.96 2.34
N TYR A 56 9.49 -41.26 3.44
CA TYR A 56 8.60 -40.31 4.11
C TYR A 56 9.37 -39.30 4.97
N GLU A 57 10.43 -39.71 5.65
CA GLU A 57 11.34 -38.80 6.37
C GLU A 57 11.99 -37.81 5.40
N GLU A 58 12.38 -38.27 4.21
CA GLU A 58 12.88 -37.41 3.14
C GLU A 58 11.82 -36.41 2.65
N ILE A 59 10.54 -36.81 2.57
CA ILE A 59 9.44 -35.86 2.31
C ILE A 59 9.37 -34.78 3.38
N LEU A 60 9.42 -35.15 4.66
CA LEU A 60 9.35 -34.20 5.77
C LEU A 60 10.52 -33.22 5.74
N ARG A 61 11.73 -33.73 5.49
CA ARG A 61 12.95 -32.93 5.28
C ARG A 61 12.77 -31.94 4.14
N LEU A 62 12.31 -32.39 2.98
CA LEU A 62 12.11 -31.54 1.80
C LEU A 62 11.03 -30.48 2.01
N LYS A 63 9.97 -30.79 2.75
CA LYS A 63 8.95 -29.80 3.14
C LYS A 63 9.53 -28.75 4.08
N HIS A 64 10.32 -29.18 5.06
CA HIS A 64 10.99 -28.28 5.99
C HIS A 64 12.04 -27.40 5.28
N GLU A 65 12.84 -27.98 4.39
CA GLU A 65 13.77 -27.24 3.51
C GLU A 65 13.04 -26.26 2.60
N PHE A 66 11.91 -26.66 2.00
CA PHE A 66 11.13 -25.78 1.14
C PHE A 66 10.58 -24.58 1.93
N VAL A 67 9.94 -24.84 3.07
CA VAL A 67 9.45 -23.80 3.99
C VAL A 67 10.59 -22.88 4.41
N ASN A 68 11.75 -23.43 4.80
CA ASN A 68 12.91 -22.63 5.18
C ASN A 68 13.54 -21.88 3.99
N SER A 69 13.49 -22.43 2.77
CA SER A 69 13.99 -21.76 1.56
C SER A 69 13.08 -20.61 1.12
N THR A 70 11.76 -20.76 1.29
CA THR A 70 10.79 -19.69 1.08
C THR A 70 10.95 -18.60 2.14
N ILE A 71 11.18 -18.99 3.40
CA ILE A 71 11.51 -18.04 4.49
C ILE A 71 12.88 -17.37 4.25
N ASN A 72 13.85 -18.07 3.65
CA ASN A 72 15.16 -17.54 3.29
C ASN A 72 15.16 -16.59 2.08
N ASN A 73 14.04 -16.39 1.37
CA ASN A 73 13.91 -15.28 0.41
C ASN A 73 13.70 -13.90 1.11
N SER A 74 13.76 -13.84 2.44
CA SER A 74 13.58 -12.62 3.24
C SER A 74 14.88 -11.93 3.67
N PHE A 75 15.96 -12.01 2.88
CA PHE A 75 17.18 -11.25 3.16
C PHE A 75 16.99 -9.73 3.07
N LEU A 76 15.93 -9.27 2.38
CA LEU A 76 15.68 -7.86 2.19
C LEU A 76 15.38 -7.16 3.51
N THR A 77 16.19 -6.15 3.81
CA THR A 77 15.88 -5.17 4.84
C THR A 77 14.66 -4.34 4.44
N PHE A 78 13.97 -3.77 5.43
CA PHE A 78 12.84 -2.87 5.17
C PHE A 78 13.27 -1.68 4.31
N ARG A 79 14.52 -1.19 4.48
CA ARG A 79 15.06 -0.10 3.66
C ARG A 79 15.14 -0.51 2.19
N GLU A 80 15.82 -1.60 1.90
CA GLU A 80 15.98 -2.10 0.52
C GLU A 80 14.62 -2.35 -0.13
N PHE A 81 13.68 -2.96 0.59
CA PHE A 81 12.30 -3.13 0.12
C PHE A 81 11.63 -1.79 -0.24
N MET A 82 11.75 -0.81 0.63
CA MET A 82 11.13 0.49 0.42
C MET A 82 11.74 1.22 -0.78
N GLU A 83 13.06 1.32 -0.83
CA GLU A 83 13.80 2.11 -1.82
C GLU A 83 13.81 1.45 -3.20
N GLU A 84 14.00 0.13 -3.27
CA GLU A 84 14.19 -0.56 -4.54
C GLU A 84 12.88 -1.02 -5.19
N ILE A 85 11.84 -1.28 -4.37
CA ILE A 85 10.60 -1.92 -4.80
C ILE A 85 9.39 -1.04 -4.52
N TYR A 86 9.05 -0.81 -3.25
CA TYR A 86 7.75 -0.23 -2.89
C TYR A 86 7.60 1.23 -3.35
N LEU A 87 8.63 2.07 -3.18
CA LEU A 87 8.54 3.48 -3.58
C LEU A 87 8.40 3.65 -5.09
N LYS A 88 9.08 2.83 -5.89
CA LYS A 88 8.93 2.82 -7.36
C LYS A 88 7.52 2.41 -7.77
N TYR A 89 6.99 1.35 -7.16
CA TYR A 89 5.60 0.92 -7.34
C TYR A 89 4.62 2.03 -6.96
N TYR A 90 4.81 2.63 -5.78
CA TYR A 90 3.91 3.64 -5.25
C TYR A 90 3.90 4.89 -6.13
N GLN A 91 5.06 5.33 -6.63
CA GLN A 91 5.19 6.46 -7.54
C GLN A 91 4.43 6.25 -8.86
N GLN A 92 4.44 5.04 -9.41
CA GLN A 92 3.69 4.73 -10.64
C GLN A 92 2.18 4.63 -10.39
N LYS A 93 1.79 4.23 -9.17
CA LYS A 93 0.38 4.03 -8.80
C LYS A 93 -0.37 5.33 -8.54
N VAL A 94 0.29 6.34 -7.98
CA VAL A 94 -0.39 7.56 -7.49
C VAL A 94 0.03 8.80 -8.26
N GLN A 95 -0.82 9.84 -8.22
CA GLN A 95 -0.48 11.15 -8.76
C GLN A 95 0.77 11.73 -8.07
N PHE A 96 1.55 12.52 -8.80
CA PHE A 96 2.81 13.10 -8.32
C PHE A 96 2.67 13.81 -6.95
N VAL A 97 1.64 14.66 -6.79
CA VAL A 97 1.39 15.37 -5.52
C VAL A 97 1.10 14.40 -4.36
N THR A 98 0.38 13.30 -4.63
CA THR A 98 0.12 12.25 -3.64
C THR A 98 1.40 11.52 -3.25
N TYR A 99 2.31 11.29 -4.21
CA TYR A 99 3.62 10.70 -3.96
C TYR A 99 4.46 11.62 -3.06
N GLN A 100 4.59 12.90 -3.44
CA GLN A 100 5.34 13.91 -2.70
C GLN A 100 4.86 14.05 -1.25
N THR A 101 3.54 14.16 -1.05
CA THR A 101 2.96 14.28 0.29
C THR A 101 3.11 13.01 1.14
N ALA A 102 3.32 11.85 0.52
CA ALA A 102 3.56 10.59 1.22
C ALA A 102 5.03 10.36 1.60
N LEU A 103 5.97 10.95 0.85
CA LEU A 103 7.41 10.72 1.01
C LEU A 103 7.91 10.93 2.46
N PRO A 104 7.53 12.00 3.18
CA PRO A 104 7.98 12.18 4.56
C PRO A 104 7.57 11.03 5.48
N HIS A 105 6.39 10.43 5.27
CA HIS A 105 5.95 9.29 6.05
C HIS A 105 6.77 8.04 5.71
N HIS A 106 7.01 7.78 4.42
CA HIS A 106 7.84 6.65 4.00
C HIS A 106 9.28 6.77 4.49
N GLN A 107 9.87 7.97 4.45
CA GLN A 107 11.20 8.23 5.01
C GLN A 107 11.23 7.98 6.53
N LEU A 108 10.18 8.37 7.26
CA LEU A 108 10.05 8.05 8.68
C LEU A 108 10.00 6.53 8.91
N PHE A 109 9.27 5.78 8.08
CA PHE A 109 9.21 4.31 8.19
C PHE A 109 10.58 3.69 7.94
N ILE A 110 11.29 4.15 6.89
CA ILE A 110 12.66 3.71 6.59
C ILE A 110 13.60 4.05 7.74
N LYS A 111 13.47 5.23 8.36
CA LYS A 111 14.28 5.62 9.51
C LYS A 111 14.05 4.68 10.71
N GLN A 112 12.81 4.26 10.96
CA GLN A 112 12.46 3.43 12.11
C GLN A 112 12.74 1.93 11.91
N PHE A 113 12.43 1.40 10.74
CA PHE A 113 12.47 -0.04 10.46
C PHE A 113 13.60 -0.45 9.53
N GLY A 114 14.31 0.50 8.93
CA GLY A 114 15.17 0.27 7.76
C GLY A 114 16.25 -0.79 7.94
N SER A 115 16.81 -0.95 9.14
CA SER A 115 17.83 -1.96 9.44
C SER A 115 17.28 -3.36 9.73
N LYS A 116 15.97 -3.49 10.02
CA LYS A 116 15.34 -4.79 10.25
C LYS A 116 15.05 -5.47 8.91
N LYS A 117 15.19 -6.80 8.87
CA LYS A 117 14.64 -7.61 7.77
C LYS A 117 13.12 -7.53 7.79
N LEU A 118 12.50 -7.64 6.63
CA LEU A 118 11.03 -7.64 6.53
C LEU A 118 10.39 -8.75 7.39
N SER A 119 10.99 -9.94 7.41
CA SER A 119 10.57 -11.10 8.20
C SER A 119 10.73 -10.92 9.71
N ASP A 120 11.63 -10.03 10.14
CA ASP A 120 11.92 -9.76 11.55
C ASP A 120 11.02 -8.65 12.14
N ILE A 121 10.18 -8.00 11.33
CA ILE A 121 9.23 -6.99 11.82
C ILE A 121 8.09 -7.70 12.54
N SER A 122 8.12 -7.60 13.87
CA SER A 122 7.14 -8.27 14.73
C SER A 122 5.88 -7.43 14.96
N THR A 123 4.83 -8.08 15.48
CA THR A 123 3.61 -7.40 15.94
C THR A 123 3.90 -6.36 17.04
N ILE A 124 4.85 -6.64 17.94
CA ILE A 124 5.20 -5.70 19.02
C ILE A 124 5.95 -4.47 18.48
N ASP A 125 6.78 -4.62 17.44
CA ASP A 125 7.39 -3.47 16.76
C ASP A 125 6.32 -2.57 16.13
N CYS A 126 5.34 -3.18 15.48
CA CYS A 126 4.21 -2.48 14.87
C CYS A 126 3.35 -1.74 15.91
N GLU A 127 3.09 -2.37 17.06
CA GLU A 127 2.32 -1.75 18.15
C GLU A 127 3.06 -0.57 18.79
N ARG A 128 4.37 -0.73 19.05
CA ARG A 128 5.21 0.38 19.54
C ARG A 128 5.18 1.57 18.59
N PHE A 129 5.29 1.31 17.28
CA PHE A 129 5.18 2.36 16.29
C PHE A 129 3.78 3.00 16.28
N ARG A 130 2.72 2.19 16.37
CA ARG A 130 1.33 2.68 16.44
C ARG A 130 1.11 3.62 17.63
N LEU A 131 1.58 3.22 18.82
CA LEU A 131 1.47 4.05 20.02
C LEU A 131 2.30 5.35 19.89
N ALA A 132 3.52 5.25 19.36
CA ALA A 132 4.39 6.41 19.16
C ALA A 132 3.79 7.47 18.23
N ILE A 133 3.12 7.06 17.14
CA ILE A 133 2.47 8.01 16.23
C ILE A 133 1.16 8.59 16.81
N ILE A 134 0.45 7.84 17.65
CA ILE A 134 -0.75 8.32 18.35
C ILE A 134 -0.38 9.39 19.37
N ASP A 135 0.70 9.18 20.10
CA ASP A 135 1.18 10.11 21.13
C ASP A 135 1.72 11.41 20.51
N LYS A 136 2.45 11.30 19.39
CA LYS A 136 3.15 12.43 18.79
C LYS A 136 2.29 13.31 17.88
N TYR A 137 1.27 12.76 17.24
CA TYR A 137 0.57 13.45 16.16
C TYR A 137 -0.94 13.55 16.38
N SER A 138 -1.58 14.49 15.67
CA SER A 138 -3.03 14.60 15.68
C SER A 138 -3.70 13.30 15.22
N SER A 139 -4.89 13.01 15.75
CA SER A 139 -5.61 11.76 15.51
C SER A 139 -5.72 11.36 14.04
N ASN A 140 -6.05 12.32 13.16
CA ASN A 140 -6.19 12.05 11.73
C ASN A 140 -4.85 11.88 11.03
N TYR A 141 -3.82 12.61 11.46
CA TYR A 141 -2.48 12.45 10.90
C TYR A 141 -1.89 11.08 11.27
N ALA A 142 -2.02 10.68 12.54
CA ALA A 142 -1.62 9.35 13.01
C ALA A 142 -2.38 8.23 12.27
N LYS A 143 -3.69 8.36 12.09
CA LYS A 143 -4.52 7.42 11.30
C LYS A 143 -4.01 7.30 9.85
N ASN A 144 -3.73 8.42 9.19
CA ASN A 144 -3.23 8.42 7.82
C ASN A 144 -1.83 7.81 7.72
N MET A 145 -0.95 8.13 8.67
CA MET A 145 0.40 7.55 8.75
C MET A 145 0.34 6.04 8.96
N TRP A 146 -0.48 5.57 9.89
CA TRP A 146 -0.72 4.14 10.10
C TRP A 146 -1.25 3.45 8.84
N SER A 147 -2.21 4.05 8.15
CA SER A 147 -2.75 3.50 6.91
C SER A 147 -1.69 3.33 5.83
N ARG A 148 -0.75 4.28 5.70
CA ARG A 148 0.36 4.18 4.75
C ARG A 148 1.37 3.10 5.15
N PHE A 149 1.67 2.98 6.44
CA PHE A 149 2.55 1.92 6.96
C PHE A 149 1.98 0.52 6.69
N LYS A 150 0.67 0.32 6.95
CA LYS A 150 0.01 -0.94 6.60
C LYS A 150 0.04 -1.22 5.11
N ALA A 151 -0.05 -0.19 4.27
CA ALA A 151 -0.03 -0.35 2.82
C ALA A 151 1.32 -0.87 2.30
N CYS A 152 2.46 -0.42 2.86
CA CYS A 152 3.77 -0.93 2.42
C CYS A 152 4.01 -2.38 2.83
N LEU A 153 3.71 -2.74 4.08
CA LEU A 153 3.84 -4.12 4.54
C LEU A 153 2.80 -5.06 3.91
N GLY A 154 1.58 -4.58 3.64
CA GLY A 154 0.59 -5.35 2.87
C GLY A 154 0.99 -5.57 1.41
N TYR A 155 1.79 -4.68 0.84
CA TYR A 155 2.41 -4.91 -0.46
C TYR A 155 3.53 -5.95 -0.38
N ALA A 156 4.34 -5.93 0.70
CA ALA A 156 5.35 -6.95 0.95
C ALA A 156 4.74 -8.36 1.07
N GLU A 157 3.62 -8.50 1.80
CA GLU A 157 2.86 -9.76 1.92
C GLU A 157 2.36 -10.23 0.56
N ARG A 158 1.79 -9.33 -0.25
CA ARG A 158 1.29 -9.66 -1.59
C ARG A 158 2.37 -10.20 -2.53
N LEU A 159 3.60 -9.71 -2.40
CA LEU A 159 4.75 -10.17 -3.18
C LEU A 159 5.42 -11.41 -2.57
N GLY A 160 4.96 -11.90 -1.41
CA GLY A 160 5.50 -13.08 -0.73
C GLY A 160 6.81 -12.83 0.04
N TYR A 161 7.18 -11.57 0.32
CA TYR A 161 8.35 -11.27 1.15
C TYR A 161 8.12 -11.53 2.63
N ILE A 162 6.85 -11.49 3.06
CA ILE A 162 6.41 -11.89 4.40
C ILE A 162 5.19 -12.81 4.24
N ASP A 163 5.09 -13.83 5.09
CA ASP A 163 3.98 -14.80 5.05
C ASP A 163 2.66 -14.18 5.53
N ARG A 164 2.75 -13.33 6.56
CA ARG A 164 1.59 -12.66 7.14
C ARG A 164 1.95 -11.26 7.63
N VAL A 165 1.06 -10.29 7.41
CA VAL A 165 1.25 -8.94 7.96
C VAL A 165 1.23 -8.93 9.50
N PRO A 166 2.25 -8.34 10.15
CA PRO A 166 2.39 -8.36 11.62
C PRO A 166 1.36 -7.48 12.36
N PHE A 167 0.69 -6.57 11.66
CA PHE A 167 -0.31 -5.66 12.23
C PHE A 167 -1.76 -6.17 12.15
N LYS A 168 -2.01 -7.40 11.66
CA LYS A 168 -3.37 -7.89 11.37
C LYS A 168 -4.33 -7.85 12.56
N GLY A 169 -3.82 -8.04 13.78
CA GLY A 169 -4.60 -8.02 15.02
C GLY A 169 -4.55 -6.69 15.78
N LEU A 170 -3.93 -5.65 15.22
CA LEU A 170 -3.79 -4.36 15.89
C LEU A 170 -4.93 -3.41 15.49
N ASP A 171 -5.38 -2.62 16.46
CA ASP A 171 -6.37 -1.57 16.22
C ASP A 171 -5.83 -0.46 15.32
N ASN A 172 -6.73 0.29 14.69
CA ASN A 172 -6.36 1.53 14.01
C ASN A 172 -6.38 2.71 14.99
N PRO A 173 -5.48 3.70 14.84
CA PRO A 173 -5.66 4.99 15.49
C PRO A 173 -7.07 5.54 15.21
N ARG A 174 -7.76 5.97 16.26
CA ARG A 174 -9.10 6.56 16.12
C ARG A 174 -8.96 7.91 15.43
N GLY A 175 -9.55 8.03 14.25
CA GLY A 175 -9.73 9.33 13.60
C GLY A 175 -10.83 10.13 14.30
N LYS A 176 -10.78 11.44 14.13
CA LYS A 176 -11.87 12.34 14.53
C LYS A 176 -12.42 12.99 13.27
N HIS A 177 -13.75 13.01 13.14
CA HIS A 177 -14.36 13.90 12.16
C HIS A 177 -14.09 15.33 12.64
N PRO A 178 -13.43 16.18 11.83
CA PRO A 178 -13.26 17.57 12.20
C PRO A 178 -14.64 18.21 12.28
N ASP A 179 -14.89 18.91 13.38
CA ASP A 179 -16.04 19.81 13.49
C ASP A 179 -15.67 21.11 12.77
N THR A 180 -15.90 21.12 11.46
CA THR A 180 -15.61 22.28 10.61
C THR A 180 -16.76 23.26 10.70
N LYS A 181 -16.57 24.32 11.48
CA LYS A 181 -17.51 25.45 11.50
C LYS A 181 -17.65 26.05 10.11
N PHE A 182 -18.87 26.42 9.76
CA PHE A 182 -19.21 27.06 8.50
C PHE A 182 -19.98 28.35 8.78
N TRP A 183 -19.99 29.26 7.81
CA TRP A 183 -20.79 30.48 7.92
C TRP A 183 -22.27 30.16 7.68
N THR A 184 -23.11 30.60 8.61
CA THR A 184 -24.53 30.81 8.33
C THR A 184 -24.69 31.91 7.27
N PHE A 185 -25.86 31.99 6.65
CA PHE A 185 -26.12 33.03 5.66
C PHE A 185 -25.98 34.45 6.22
N ASP A 186 -26.35 34.66 7.50
CA ASP A 186 -26.18 35.96 8.17
C ASP A 186 -24.72 36.29 8.46
N GLU A 187 -23.90 35.31 8.84
CA GLU A 187 -22.46 35.48 8.99
C GLU A 187 -21.78 35.75 7.65
N PHE A 188 -22.17 35.05 6.60
CA PHE A 188 -21.70 35.32 5.25
C PHE A 188 -22.00 36.75 4.82
N LYS A 189 -23.23 37.24 5.04
CA LYS A 189 -23.60 38.65 4.77
C LYS A 189 -22.72 39.64 5.53
N LYS A 190 -22.36 39.35 6.78
CA LYS A 190 -21.44 40.21 7.55
C LYS A 190 -20.05 40.25 6.94
N VAL A 191 -19.52 39.09 6.54
CA VAL A 191 -18.18 38.99 5.92
C VAL A 191 -18.15 39.69 4.56
N ILE A 192 -19.10 39.39 3.68
CA ILE A 192 -19.11 39.94 2.32
C ILE A 192 -19.28 41.47 2.32
N ASN A 193 -20.04 42.02 3.27
CA ASN A 193 -20.24 43.47 3.41
C ASN A 193 -19.08 44.18 4.12
N SER A 194 -18.08 43.46 4.63
CA SER A 194 -16.89 44.08 5.26
C SER A 194 -15.82 44.53 4.27
N PHE A 195 -15.92 44.11 3.00
CA PHE A 195 -14.98 44.50 1.96
C PHE A 195 -15.29 45.91 1.46
N ASP A 196 -14.25 46.76 1.35
CA ASP A 196 -14.37 48.06 0.69
C ASP A 196 -14.38 47.91 -0.83
N ILE A 197 -15.57 47.88 -1.43
CA ILE A 197 -15.75 47.70 -2.87
C ILE A 197 -15.36 48.93 -3.70
N SER A 198 -15.02 50.05 -3.07
CA SER A 198 -14.52 51.23 -3.78
C SER A 198 -13.05 51.06 -4.21
N GLU A 199 -12.32 50.18 -3.53
CA GLU A 199 -10.94 49.82 -3.87
C GLU A 199 -10.88 48.53 -4.69
N TYR A 200 -9.89 48.44 -5.58
CA TYR A 200 -9.69 47.27 -6.43
C TYR A 200 -9.55 45.97 -5.61
N GLU A 201 -8.74 46.00 -4.55
CA GLU A 201 -8.51 44.81 -3.72
C GLU A 201 -9.79 44.35 -3.01
N GLY A 202 -10.55 45.28 -2.44
CA GLY A 202 -11.81 44.95 -1.78
C GLY A 202 -12.87 44.44 -2.76
N LEU A 203 -12.98 45.05 -3.95
CA LEU A 203 -13.85 44.56 -5.01
C LEU A 203 -13.43 43.15 -5.49
N HIS A 204 -12.13 42.90 -5.66
CA HIS A 204 -11.60 41.59 -6.04
C HIS A 204 -11.93 40.52 -4.99
N ASN A 205 -11.70 40.81 -3.71
CA ASN A 205 -12.00 39.90 -2.61
C ASN A 205 -13.51 39.62 -2.49
N TYR A 206 -14.34 40.66 -2.63
CA TYR A 206 -15.80 40.54 -2.69
C TYR A 206 -16.23 39.56 -3.79
N MET A 207 -15.81 39.82 -5.04
CA MET A 207 -16.20 38.98 -6.18
C MET A 207 -15.72 37.53 -6.02
N THR A 208 -14.51 37.35 -5.52
CA THR A 208 -13.91 36.03 -5.31
C THR A 208 -14.71 35.22 -4.29
N ILE A 209 -14.96 35.79 -3.10
CA ILE A 209 -15.72 35.10 -2.05
C ILE A 209 -17.17 34.86 -2.48
N TRP A 210 -17.78 35.84 -3.16
CA TRP A 210 -19.13 35.68 -3.72
C TRP A 210 -19.21 34.51 -4.70
N LEU A 211 -18.26 34.42 -5.64
CA LEU A 211 -18.20 33.34 -6.61
C LEU A 211 -18.09 31.99 -5.91
N TYR A 212 -17.13 31.81 -4.99
CA TYR A 212 -16.95 30.55 -4.27
C TYR A 212 -18.18 30.15 -3.46
N PHE A 213 -18.82 31.10 -2.77
CA PHE A 213 -20.00 30.82 -1.96
C PHE A 213 -21.20 30.40 -2.82
N MET A 214 -21.42 31.07 -3.95
CA MET A 214 -22.57 30.80 -4.82
C MET A 214 -22.41 29.55 -5.70
N THR A 215 -21.18 29.18 -6.03
CA THR A 215 -20.91 28.08 -6.98
C THR A 215 -20.39 26.81 -6.31
N GLY A 216 -19.84 26.90 -5.10
CA GLY A 216 -19.24 25.77 -4.39
C GLY A 216 -17.95 25.24 -5.04
N LEU A 217 -17.31 26.03 -5.90
CA LEU A 217 -16.04 25.66 -6.53
C LEU A 217 -14.96 25.36 -5.50
N ARG A 218 -14.10 24.38 -5.77
CA ARG A 218 -12.87 24.25 -4.98
C ARG A 218 -11.92 25.39 -5.31
N VAL A 219 -11.13 25.82 -4.33
CA VAL A 219 -10.20 26.94 -4.48
C VAL A 219 -9.27 26.77 -5.70
N SER A 220 -8.71 25.58 -5.91
CA SER A 220 -7.81 25.35 -7.04
C SER A 220 -8.51 25.31 -8.41
N GLU A 221 -9.81 25.04 -8.43
CA GLU A 221 -10.65 25.07 -9.64
C GLU A 221 -11.01 26.53 -9.98
N GLY A 222 -11.43 27.32 -8.98
CA GLY A 222 -11.73 28.74 -9.16
C GLY A 222 -10.52 29.56 -9.61
N ILE A 223 -9.33 29.29 -9.06
CA ILE A 223 -8.08 29.94 -9.51
C ILE A 223 -7.71 29.54 -10.95
N ALA A 224 -8.11 28.36 -11.41
CA ALA A 224 -7.78 27.88 -12.75
C ALA A 224 -8.68 28.44 -13.86
N LEU A 225 -9.77 29.13 -13.51
CA LEU A 225 -10.73 29.67 -14.47
C LEU A 225 -10.10 30.72 -15.38
N LYS A 226 -10.49 30.68 -16.64
CA LYS A 226 -10.15 31.67 -17.66
C LYS A 226 -11.41 32.31 -18.22
N TRP A 227 -11.25 33.44 -18.91
CA TRP A 227 -12.36 34.11 -19.58
C TRP A 227 -13.05 33.24 -20.64
N GLU A 228 -12.32 32.33 -21.30
CA GLU A 228 -12.88 31.36 -22.25
C GLU A 228 -13.82 30.33 -21.60
N ASP A 229 -13.76 30.17 -20.28
CA ASP A 229 -14.59 29.23 -19.52
C ASP A 229 -15.94 29.83 -19.12
N ILE A 230 -16.17 31.12 -19.36
CA ILE A 230 -17.38 31.85 -18.93
C ILE A 230 -18.25 32.17 -20.13
N ASP A 231 -19.42 31.55 -20.19
CA ASP A 231 -20.47 31.88 -21.16
C ASP A 231 -21.46 32.84 -20.50
N PHE A 232 -21.36 34.13 -20.85
CA PHE A 232 -22.24 35.17 -20.30
C PHE A 232 -23.66 35.13 -20.88
N GLU A 233 -23.86 34.58 -22.08
CA GLU A 233 -25.18 34.47 -22.70
C GLU A 233 -26.01 33.38 -22.01
N ARG A 234 -25.39 32.20 -21.84
CA ARG A 234 -26.01 31.04 -21.18
C ARG A 234 -25.88 31.10 -19.65
N LYS A 235 -25.06 32.01 -19.13
CA LYS A 235 -24.73 32.18 -17.71
C LYS A 235 -24.10 30.92 -17.12
N TRP A 236 -23.13 30.35 -17.83
CA TRP A 236 -22.42 29.12 -17.43
C TRP A 236 -20.97 29.39 -17.10
N ILE A 237 -20.43 28.58 -16.19
CA ILE A 237 -19.01 28.51 -15.88
C ILE A 237 -18.55 27.07 -16.14
N HIS A 238 -17.63 26.89 -17.07
CA HIS A 238 -17.09 25.60 -17.47
C HIS A 238 -15.87 25.23 -16.62
N VAL A 239 -16.06 24.34 -15.66
CA VAL A 239 -15.00 23.92 -14.72
C VAL A 239 -14.38 22.62 -15.20
N HIS A 240 -13.22 22.70 -15.84
CA HIS A 240 -12.48 21.52 -16.35
C HIS A 240 -11.00 21.50 -15.99
N SER A 241 -10.53 22.53 -15.28
CA SER A 241 -9.12 22.71 -14.91
C SER A 241 -8.93 22.92 -13.41
N THR A 242 -7.77 22.52 -12.91
CA THR A 242 -7.32 22.82 -11.54
C THR A 242 -5.87 23.26 -11.56
N ILE A 243 -5.52 24.22 -10.69
CA ILE A 243 -4.13 24.61 -10.47
C ILE A 243 -3.41 23.54 -9.63
N GLU A 244 -2.27 23.04 -10.12
CA GLU A 244 -1.35 22.14 -9.40
C GLU A 244 0.09 22.67 -9.48
N LYS A 245 0.97 22.19 -8.60
CA LYS A 245 2.42 22.43 -8.69
C LYS A 245 3.13 21.23 -9.32
N ASP A 246 4.05 21.52 -10.23
CA ASP A 246 4.92 20.50 -10.81
C ASP A 246 6.04 20.08 -9.84
N LYS A 247 6.94 19.21 -10.31
CA LYS A 247 8.10 18.73 -9.56
C LYS A 247 9.12 19.82 -9.18
N ASN A 248 9.10 20.94 -9.89
CA ASN A 248 9.98 22.09 -9.65
C ASN A 248 9.28 23.18 -8.80
N GLY A 249 8.03 22.93 -8.37
CA GLY A 249 7.23 23.88 -7.62
C GLY A 249 6.55 24.96 -8.47
N VAL A 250 6.60 24.83 -9.81
CA VAL A 250 5.98 25.74 -10.75
C VAL A 250 4.48 25.43 -10.85
N TRP A 251 3.65 26.46 -10.75
CA TRP A 251 2.21 26.33 -10.89
C TRP A 251 1.82 26.13 -12.37
N TYR A 252 0.92 25.18 -12.62
CA TYR A 252 0.34 24.96 -13.94
C TYR A 252 -1.15 24.59 -13.84
N ALA A 253 -1.91 24.88 -14.89
CA ALA A 253 -3.30 24.46 -15.01
C ALA A 253 -3.35 23.05 -15.60
N LYS A 254 -3.89 22.10 -14.83
CA LYS A 254 -4.15 20.74 -15.28
C LYS A 254 -5.57 20.63 -15.78
N GLN A 255 -5.76 20.25 -17.04
CA GLN A 255 -7.07 19.99 -17.66
C GLN A 255 -7.64 18.64 -17.21
N GLN A 256 -7.88 18.50 -15.91
CA GLN A 256 -8.55 17.35 -15.32
C GLN A 256 -9.07 17.73 -13.93
N THR A 257 -10.38 17.79 -13.77
CA THR A 257 -11.03 17.90 -12.46
C THR A 257 -11.03 16.55 -11.75
N LYS A 258 -11.01 16.57 -10.40
CA LYS A 258 -11.17 15.33 -9.60
C LYS A 258 -12.63 14.88 -9.49
N THR A 259 -13.55 15.66 -10.03
CA THR A 259 -14.99 15.42 -10.12
C THR A 259 -15.39 15.25 -11.57
#